data_AF-A0A8I1P544-F1
#
_entry.id   AF-A0A8I1P544-F1
#
_cell.length_a   1.000
_cell.length_b   1.000
_cell.length_c   1.000
_cell.angle_alpha   90.00
_cell.angle_beta   90.00
_cell.angle_gamma   90.00
#
_symmetry.space_group_name_H-M   'P 1'
#
loop_
_entity.id
_entity.type
_entity.pdbx_description
1 polymer ?
#
loop_
_entity_poly.entity_id
_entity_poly.type
_entity_poly.pdbx_seq_one_letter_code
_entity_poly.pdbx_strand_id
1 'polypeptide(L)'
;KTYWREPGGSGVPPSVTVTADGRPVATEMGFPAPQRHEDGGDVWADYDQPVAFALTLSPPAGAGTLDASVFLGVCRDICIPVQASFRVETAAAESLADEEQVVTDAFAALPGAPQPGLRVASARVDGESLLVEAEGPATAELFLASDAGPIFGTPERSAEAGHLAFRVPLLEPMAGGTRLAYTLAAGDEAVAGTVDVAQ
;
A
#
# COMPACT_ATOMS: atom_id res chain seq x y z
N LYS A 1 14.08 -6.75 -3.67
CA LYS A 1 12.99 -5.88 -3.19
C LYS A 1 11.73 -6.18 -3.98
N THR A 2 10.55 -5.95 -3.41
CA THR A 2 9.28 -5.88 -4.16
C THR A 2 8.56 -4.58 -3.85
N TYR A 3 7.50 -4.28 -4.58
CA TYR A 3 6.87 -2.97 -4.61
C TYR A 3 5.68 -2.85 -3.66
N TRP A 4 5.41 -1.62 -3.21
CA TRP A 4 4.12 -1.26 -2.65
C TRP A 4 3.05 -1.15 -3.75
N ARG A 5 1.78 -0.98 -3.35
CA ARG A 5 0.64 -0.82 -4.28
C ARG A 5 0.77 0.37 -5.22
N GLU A 6 1.42 1.45 -4.78
CA GLU A 6 1.85 2.56 -5.63
C GLU A 6 3.36 2.68 -5.59
N PRO A 7 4.09 2.04 -6.51
CA PRO A 7 5.53 2.05 -6.46
C PRO A 7 6.15 3.36 -6.94
N GLY A 8 5.41 4.18 -7.69
CA GLY A 8 5.96 5.28 -8.50
C GLY A 8 6.14 4.89 -9.97
N GLY A 9 6.78 5.75 -10.75
CA GLY A 9 6.68 5.77 -12.22
C GLY A 9 7.16 4.51 -12.99
N SER A 10 8.05 3.70 -12.43
CA SER A 10 8.61 2.52 -13.14
C SER A 10 8.48 1.18 -12.38
N GLY A 11 7.75 1.14 -11.27
CA GLY A 11 7.57 -0.10 -10.52
C GLY A 11 6.37 -0.93 -10.98
N VAL A 12 6.39 -2.22 -10.65
CA VAL A 12 5.29 -3.14 -10.96
C VAL A 12 4.61 -3.55 -9.65
N PRO A 13 3.44 -2.97 -9.31
CA PRO A 13 2.78 -3.28 -8.05
C PRO A 13 2.37 -4.75 -8.00
N PRO A 14 2.38 -5.37 -6.81
CA PRO A 14 1.90 -6.72 -6.66
C PRO A 14 0.38 -6.75 -6.83
N SER A 15 -0.11 -7.81 -7.48
CA SER A 15 -1.52 -8.04 -7.74
C SER A 15 -1.82 -9.51 -7.54
N VAL A 16 -3.01 -9.79 -7.01
CA VAL A 16 -3.50 -11.14 -6.76
C VAL A 16 -4.90 -11.25 -7.32
N THR A 17 -5.14 -12.27 -8.15
CA THR A 17 -6.47 -12.64 -8.62
C THR A 17 -6.82 -14.01 -8.08
N VAL A 18 -7.97 -14.15 -7.44
CA VAL A 18 -8.42 -15.41 -6.84
C VAL A 18 -9.70 -15.89 -7.52
N THR A 19 -9.77 -17.19 -7.78
CA THR A 19 -11.00 -17.87 -8.19
C THR A 19 -11.34 -19.01 -7.23
N ALA A 20 -12.63 -19.25 -7.03
CA ALA A 20 -13.17 -20.38 -6.30
C ALA A 20 -13.92 -21.29 -7.27
N ASP A 21 -13.43 -22.52 -7.44
CA ASP A 21 -13.96 -23.48 -8.42
C ASP A 21 -14.12 -22.87 -9.82
N GLY A 22 -13.13 -22.07 -10.24
CA GLY A 22 -13.10 -21.37 -11.53
C GLY A 22 -13.95 -20.09 -11.62
N ARG A 23 -14.55 -19.61 -10.53
CA ARG A 23 -15.33 -18.35 -10.49
C ARG A 23 -14.58 -17.25 -9.73
N PRO A 24 -14.54 -15.99 -10.21
CA PRO A 24 -13.86 -14.91 -9.51
C PRO A 24 -14.36 -14.70 -8.07
N VAL A 25 -13.43 -14.41 -7.17
CA VAL A 25 -13.68 -14.13 -5.75
C VAL A 25 -13.32 -12.68 -5.45
N ALA A 26 -14.20 -11.98 -4.75
CA ALA A 26 -13.88 -10.65 -4.20
C ALA A 26 -12.69 -10.80 -3.25
N THR A 27 -11.61 -10.11 -3.58
CA THR A 27 -10.30 -10.22 -2.92
C THR A 27 -9.83 -8.83 -2.56
N GLU A 28 -9.59 -8.60 -1.28
CA GLU A 28 -8.97 -7.38 -0.78
C GLU A 28 -7.56 -7.70 -0.33
N MET A 29 -6.60 -6.86 -0.71
CA MET A 29 -5.18 -7.03 -0.37
C MET A 29 -4.75 -5.90 0.57
N GLY A 30 -4.37 -6.28 1.79
CA GLY A 30 -3.76 -5.43 2.79
C GLY A 30 -2.25 -5.33 2.58
N PHE A 31 -1.75 -4.11 2.65
CA PHE A 31 -0.34 -3.78 2.48
C PHE A 31 0.24 -3.30 3.81
N PRO A 32 1.31 -3.93 4.32
CA PRO A 32 2.12 -3.35 5.39
C PRO A 32 2.67 -1.98 4.98
N ALA A 33 3.08 -1.17 5.96
CA ALA A 33 3.69 0.12 5.67
C ALA A 33 4.96 -0.06 4.80
N PRO A 34 5.06 0.64 3.65
CA PRO A 34 6.23 0.53 2.80
C PRO A 34 7.39 1.36 3.37
N GLN A 35 8.57 1.15 2.81
CA GLN A 35 9.73 2.01 3.03
C GLN A 35 9.99 2.85 1.78
N ARG A 36 10.56 4.03 1.98
CA ARG A 36 11.03 4.87 0.89
C ARG A 36 12.49 4.57 0.61
N HIS A 37 12.78 4.19 -0.63
CA HIS A 37 14.14 4.02 -1.10
C HIS A 37 14.40 4.91 -2.32
N GLU A 38 15.59 5.52 -2.34
CA GLU A 38 16.06 6.33 -3.46
C GLU A 38 17.14 5.55 -4.21
N ASP A 39 17.02 5.45 -5.53
CA ASP A 39 18.05 4.90 -6.40
C ASP A 39 18.09 5.67 -7.72
N GLY A 40 19.28 6.12 -8.12
CA GLY A 40 19.48 6.80 -9.40
C GLY A 40 18.69 8.11 -9.61
N GLY A 41 18.08 8.68 -8.57
CA GLY A 41 17.18 9.85 -8.66
C GLY A 41 15.69 9.50 -8.69
N ASP A 42 15.35 8.22 -8.77
CA ASP A 42 13.98 7.72 -8.62
C ASP A 42 13.70 7.36 -7.16
N VAL A 43 12.46 7.59 -6.72
CA VAL A 43 12.03 7.29 -5.35
C VAL A 43 10.89 6.29 -5.38
N TRP A 44 11.09 5.19 -4.67
CA TRP A 44 10.21 4.03 -4.67
C TRP A 44 9.60 3.83 -3.29
N ALA A 45 8.32 3.46 -3.27
CA ALA A 45 7.71 2.81 -2.12
C ALA A 45 7.85 1.30 -2.28
N ASP A 46 8.69 0.67 -1.47
CA ASP A 46 9.06 -0.73 -1.66
C ASP A 46 9.21 -1.49 -0.33
N TYR A 47 9.55 -2.77 -0.46
CA TYR A 47 9.92 -3.68 0.62
C TYR A 47 11.24 -4.36 0.25
N ASP A 48 12.28 -4.14 1.06
CA ASP A 48 13.59 -4.76 0.85
C ASP A 48 13.83 -6.02 1.71
N GLN A 49 13.01 -6.21 2.74
CA GLN A 49 12.91 -7.41 3.58
C GLN A 49 11.75 -8.33 3.15
N PRO A 50 11.70 -9.58 3.66
CA PRO A 50 10.52 -10.43 3.50
C PRO A 50 9.24 -9.69 3.96
N VAL A 51 8.21 -9.73 3.12
CA VAL A 51 6.92 -9.06 3.37
C VAL A 51 5.79 -10.06 3.20
N ALA A 52 4.78 -9.98 4.07
CA ALA A 52 3.53 -10.72 3.95
C ALA A 52 2.40 -9.75 3.57
N PHE A 53 1.68 -10.07 2.51
CA PHE A 53 0.49 -9.32 2.12
C PHE A 53 -0.76 -10.05 2.62
N ALA A 54 -1.59 -9.36 3.41
CA ALA A 54 -2.78 -9.95 4.00
C ALA A 54 -3.91 -9.98 2.95
N LEU A 55 -4.55 -11.13 2.74
CA LEU A 55 -5.66 -11.26 1.80
C LEU A 55 -6.97 -11.55 2.54
N THR A 56 -7.99 -10.73 2.30
CA THR A 56 -9.36 -11.01 2.72
C THR A 56 -10.14 -11.50 1.52
N LEU A 57 -10.64 -12.74 1.60
CA LEU A 57 -11.36 -13.42 0.52
C LEU A 57 -12.83 -13.63 0.91
N SER A 58 -13.74 -13.43 -0.03
CA SER A 58 -15.17 -13.74 0.14
C SER A 58 -15.65 -14.80 -0.86
N PRO A 59 -15.18 -16.07 -0.77
CA PRO A 59 -15.60 -17.12 -1.69
C PRO A 59 -17.04 -17.61 -1.39
N PRO A 60 -17.72 -18.24 -2.36
CA PRO A 60 -18.98 -18.93 -2.12
C PRO A 60 -18.86 -19.99 -1.03
N ALA A 61 -19.91 -20.16 -0.20
CA ALA A 61 -19.94 -21.20 0.81
C ALA A 61 -19.78 -22.59 0.18
N GLY A 62 -18.91 -23.41 0.78
CA GLY A 62 -18.62 -24.76 0.29
C GLY A 62 -17.77 -24.81 -0.98
N ALA A 63 -17.06 -23.72 -1.32
CA ALA A 63 -16.03 -23.76 -2.35
C ALA A 63 -15.08 -24.95 -2.09
N GLY A 64 -14.81 -25.74 -3.12
CA GLY A 64 -13.94 -26.91 -3.01
C GLY A 64 -12.46 -26.55 -3.15
N THR A 65 -12.19 -25.54 -3.99
CA THR A 65 -10.85 -25.10 -4.35
C THR A 65 -10.75 -23.59 -4.44
N LEU A 66 -9.59 -23.05 -4.06
CA LEU A 66 -9.17 -21.68 -4.33
C LEU A 66 -7.90 -21.71 -5.19
N ASP A 67 -7.96 -21.04 -6.34
CA ASP A 67 -6.82 -20.80 -7.22
C ASP A 67 -6.43 -19.33 -7.15
N ALA A 68 -5.17 -19.03 -6.81
CA ALA A 68 -4.64 -17.68 -6.78
C ALA A 68 -3.53 -17.50 -7.82
N SER A 69 -3.64 -16.46 -8.63
CA SER A 69 -2.60 -16.00 -9.55
C SER A 69 -2.00 -14.71 -9.01
N VAL A 70 -0.70 -14.72 -8.76
CA VAL A 70 0.06 -13.59 -8.24
C VAL A 70 0.97 -13.05 -9.33
N PHE A 71 0.95 -11.73 -9.52
CA PHE A 71 1.86 -11.01 -10.40
C PHE A 71 2.49 -9.85 -9.63
N LEU A 72 3.82 -9.78 -9.59
CA LEU A 72 4.55 -8.73 -8.87
C LEU A 72 5.90 -8.44 -9.53
N GLY A 73 6.42 -7.23 -9.34
CA GLY A 73 7.81 -6.93 -9.68
C GLY A 73 8.77 -7.31 -8.56
N VAL A 74 9.89 -7.92 -8.92
CA VAL A 74 11.06 -8.05 -8.04
C VAL A 74 12.21 -7.26 -8.64
N CYS A 75 12.77 -6.31 -7.88
CA CYS A 75 13.86 -5.48 -8.34
C CYS A 75 15.11 -5.59 -7.47
N ARG A 76 16.27 -5.57 -8.15
CA ARG A 76 17.60 -5.37 -7.58
C ARG A 76 18.37 -4.41 -8.48
N ASP A 77 19.05 -4.91 -9.51
CA ASP A 77 19.71 -4.09 -10.54
C ASP A 77 18.83 -3.95 -11.80
N ILE A 78 17.97 -4.95 -12.02
CA ILE A 78 16.93 -4.96 -13.04
C ILE A 78 15.63 -5.41 -12.39
N CYS A 79 14.51 -4.87 -12.87
CA CYS A 79 13.20 -5.21 -12.35
C CYS A 79 12.57 -6.30 -13.24
N ILE A 80 12.27 -7.45 -12.64
CA ILE A 80 11.74 -8.61 -13.35
C ILE A 80 10.31 -8.86 -12.87
N PRO A 81 9.32 -8.92 -13.78
CA PRO A 81 7.97 -9.35 -13.42
C PRO A 81 7.97 -10.86 -13.13
N VAL A 82 7.39 -11.23 -11.98
CA VAL A 82 7.27 -12.61 -11.52
C VAL A 82 5.80 -13.00 -11.52
N GLN A 83 5.51 -14.21 -11.98
CA GLN A 83 4.20 -14.84 -11.89
C GLN A 83 4.29 -16.09 -11.02
N ALA A 84 3.33 -16.26 -10.12
CA ALA A 84 3.19 -17.46 -9.31
C ALA A 84 1.71 -17.88 -9.29
N SER A 85 1.49 -19.20 -9.20
CA SER A 85 0.16 -19.77 -9.09
C SER A 85 0.10 -20.67 -7.87
N PHE A 86 -0.95 -20.51 -7.08
CA PHE A 86 -1.21 -21.27 -5.86
C PHE A 86 -2.58 -21.93 -5.95
N ARG A 87 -2.71 -23.13 -5.39
CA ARG A 87 -3.97 -23.87 -5.28
C ARG A 87 -4.14 -24.32 -3.83
N VAL A 88 -5.30 -24.06 -3.26
CA VAL A 88 -5.69 -24.53 -1.93
C VAL A 88 -6.97 -25.34 -2.05
N GLU A 89 -6.95 -26.58 -1.56
CA GLU A 89 -8.11 -27.46 -1.50
C GLU A 89 -8.84 -27.21 -0.16
N THR A 90 -9.91 -26.41 -0.20
CA THR A 90 -10.61 -25.96 1.02
C THR A 90 -11.52 -27.04 1.63
N ALA A 91 -11.94 -28.03 0.85
CA ALA A 91 -12.81 -29.11 1.33
C ALA A 91 -12.13 -30.08 2.32
N ALA A 92 -10.79 -30.14 2.31
CA ALA A 92 -9.99 -31.05 3.14
C ALA A 92 -8.96 -30.31 4.01
N ALA A 93 -8.96 -28.98 3.98
CA ALA A 93 -8.02 -28.17 4.74
C ALA A 93 -8.42 -28.14 6.22
N GLU A 94 -7.50 -28.57 7.08
CA GLU A 94 -7.54 -28.27 8.50
C GLU A 94 -6.66 -27.05 8.75
N SER A 95 -7.07 -26.20 9.68
CA SER A 95 -6.26 -25.05 10.09
C SER A 95 -5.08 -25.54 10.93
N LEU A 96 -3.86 -25.21 10.52
CA LEU A 96 -2.65 -25.51 11.29
C LEU A 96 -2.25 -24.28 12.12
N ALA A 97 -1.92 -24.48 13.39
CA ALA A 97 -1.61 -23.38 14.31
C ALA A 97 -0.47 -22.47 13.80
N ASP A 98 0.55 -23.04 13.17
CA ASP A 98 1.66 -22.26 12.60
C ASP A 98 1.22 -21.40 11.39
N GLU A 99 0.27 -21.89 10.60
CA GLU A 99 -0.29 -21.15 9.45
C GLU A 99 -1.21 -20.02 9.94
N GLU A 100 -2.04 -20.28 10.95
CA GLU A 100 -2.87 -19.26 11.61
C GLU A 100 -2.01 -18.13 12.18
N GLN A 101 -0.85 -18.46 12.76
CA GLN A 101 0.07 -17.46 13.28
C GLN A 101 0.64 -16.58 12.17
N VAL A 102 1.08 -17.17 11.05
CA VAL A 102 1.58 -16.40 9.89
C VAL A 102 0.50 -15.46 9.35
N VAL A 103 -0.75 -15.91 9.25
CA VAL A 103 -1.87 -15.07 8.82
C VAL A 103 -2.13 -13.95 9.83
N THR A 104 -2.16 -14.28 11.13
CA THR A 104 -2.37 -13.30 12.21
C THR A 104 -1.29 -12.22 12.19
N ASP A 105 -0.03 -12.60 12.04
CA ASP A 105 1.11 -11.67 11.98
C ASP A 105 1.03 -10.76 10.74
N ALA A 106 0.60 -11.30 9.59
CA ALA A 106 0.40 -10.50 8.38
C ALA A 106 -0.67 -9.42 8.55
N PHE A 107 -1.79 -9.74 9.22
CA PHE A 107 -2.83 -8.76 9.54
C PHE A 107 -2.38 -7.77 10.63
N ALA A 108 -1.59 -8.20 11.60
CA ALA A 108 -1.05 -7.34 12.66
C ALA A 108 -0.03 -6.32 12.13
N ALA A 109 0.66 -6.62 11.02
CA ALA A 109 1.61 -5.72 10.36
C ALA A 109 0.95 -4.63 9.49
N LEU A 110 -0.37 -4.66 9.33
CA LEU A 110 -1.08 -3.63 8.57
C LEU A 110 -1.10 -2.30 9.32
N PRO A 111 -1.06 -1.15 8.61
CA PRO A 111 -1.24 0.15 9.24
C PRO A 111 -2.58 0.23 9.98
N GLY A 112 -2.55 0.80 11.19
CA GLY A 112 -3.74 1.03 12.01
C GLY A 112 -4.65 2.13 11.46
N ALA A 113 -5.74 2.40 12.18
CA ALA A 113 -6.60 3.55 11.88
C ALA A 113 -5.91 4.87 12.30
N PRO A 114 -6.21 6.00 11.63
CA PRO A 114 -5.65 7.30 12.00
C PRO A 114 -6.00 7.69 13.44
N GLN A 115 -5.04 8.25 14.16
CA GLN A 115 -5.17 8.55 15.59
C GLN A 115 -4.54 9.89 15.96
N PRO A 116 -4.89 10.51 17.11
CA PRO A 116 -4.23 11.74 17.55
C PRO A 116 -2.72 11.57 17.60
N GLY A 117 -1.97 12.51 17.01
CA GLY A 117 -0.51 12.44 16.95
C GLY A 117 0.07 11.56 15.83
N LEU A 118 -0.75 10.83 15.07
CA LEU A 118 -0.35 10.15 13.84
C LEU A 118 -1.54 10.04 12.88
N ARG A 119 -1.72 11.04 12.02
CA ARG A 119 -2.80 11.11 11.02
C ARG A 119 -2.55 12.19 9.97
N VAL A 120 -3.17 12.05 8.80
CA VAL A 120 -3.30 13.17 7.85
C VAL A 120 -4.48 14.04 8.27
N ALA A 121 -4.28 15.35 8.33
CA ALA A 121 -5.27 16.34 8.74
C ALA A 121 -5.98 16.97 7.53
N SER A 122 -5.22 17.31 6.48
CA SER A 122 -5.76 17.97 5.29
C SER A 122 -4.91 17.67 4.05
N ALA A 123 -5.51 17.80 2.87
CA ALA A 123 -4.80 17.78 1.60
C ALA A 123 -5.43 18.83 0.68
N ARG A 124 -4.61 19.64 0.00
CA ARG A 124 -5.07 20.63 -0.99
C ARG A 124 -4.13 20.74 -2.17
N VAL A 125 -4.65 21.14 -3.32
CA VAL A 125 -3.82 21.50 -4.47
C VAL A 125 -3.17 22.87 -4.21
N ASP A 126 -1.91 23.01 -4.60
CA ASP A 126 -1.09 24.22 -4.48
C ASP A 126 -0.22 24.37 -5.74
N GLY A 127 -0.81 24.90 -6.81
CA GLY A 127 -0.18 24.95 -8.13
C GLY A 127 0.05 23.55 -8.70
N GLU A 128 1.31 23.20 -8.96
CA GLU A 128 1.74 21.89 -9.49
C GLU A 128 2.11 20.90 -8.37
N SER A 129 1.60 21.12 -7.15
CA SER A 129 1.88 20.26 -6.00
C SER A 129 0.63 20.03 -5.17
N LEU A 130 0.61 18.92 -4.45
CA LEU A 130 -0.34 18.66 -3.38
C LEU A 130 0.35 19.00 -2.05
N LEU A 131 -0.26 19.88 -1.26
CA LEU A 131 0.15 20.12 0.12
C LEU A 131 -0.68 19.23 1.04
N VAL A 132 -0.01 18.37 1.81
CA VAL A 132 -0.64 17.48 2.79
C VAL A 132 -0.16 17.86 4.17
N GLU A 133 -1.09 18.22 5.05
CA GLU A 133 -0.79 18.50 6.46
C GLU A 133 -1.09 17.25 7.30
N ALA A 134 -0.23 16.96 8.25
CA ALA A 134 -0.31 15.78 9.11
C ALA A 134 0.07 16.11 10.56
N GLU A 135 -0.39 15.24 11.45
CA GLU A 135 0.11 15.11 12.81
C GLU A 135 1.03 13.89 12.84
N GLY A 136 2.21 14.05 13.42
CA GLY A 136 3.21 13.00 13.44
C GLY A 136 4.57 13.51 13.92
N PRO A 137 5.50 12.60 14.25
CA PRO A 137 6.88 12.97 14.46
C PRO A 137 7.48 13.55 13.17
N ALA A 138 8.51 14.39 13.31
CA ALA A 138 9.22 14.98 12.18
C ALA A 138 9.92 13.93 11.28
N THR A 139 10.03 12.69 11.74
CA THR A 139 10.57 11.56 10.97
C THR A 139 9.52 10.80 10.17
N ALA A 140 8.24 11.13 10.30
CA ALA A 140 7.18 10.42 9.60
C ALA A 140 7.34 10.56 8.07
N GLU A 141 6.88 9.53 7.37
CA GLU A 141 6.89 9.43 5.91
C GLU A 141 5.47 9.24 5.40
N LEU A 142 5.13 10.01 4.37
CA LEU A 142 3.83 9.94 3.71
C LEU A 142 3.95 9.09 2.44
N PHE A 143 3.00 8.17 2.26
CA PHE A 143 2.78 7.42 1.04
C PHE A 143 1.35 7.63 0.58
N LEU A 144 1.16 7.97 -0.69
CA LEU A 144 -0.15 8.21 -1.29
C LEU A 144 -0.46 7.12 -2.29
N ALA A 145 -1.73 6.69 -2.31
CA ALA A 145 -2.24 5.73 -3.27
C ALA A 145 -3.51 6.22 -3.94
N SER A 146 -3.64 5.95 -5.24
CA SER A 146 -4.79 6.33 -6.03
C SER A 146 -5.14 5.24 -7.04
N ASP A 147 -6.30 4.61 -6.90
CA ASP A 147 -6.67 3.44 -7.73
C ASP A 147 -6.69 3.71 -9.25
N ALA A 148 -6.91 4.97 -9.65
CA ALA A 148 -6.86 5.44 -11.05
C ALA A 148 -6.51 6.95 -11.12
N GLY A 149 -5.73 7.44 -10.15
CA GLY A 149 -5.43 8.86 -9.98
C GLY A 149 -4.10 9.30 -10.59
N PRO A 150 -3.66 10.52 -10.29
CA PRO A 150 -2.44 11.09 -10.85
C PRO A 150 -1.20 10.39 -10.29
N ILE A 151 -0.16 10.30 -11.09
CA ILE A 151 1.15 9.90 -10.58
C ILE A 151 1.72 11.02 -9.70
N PHE A 152 2.12 10.66 -8.50
CA PHE A 152 2.77 11.56 -7.54
C PHE A 152 4.29 11.51 -7.69
N GLY A 153 4.93 12.68 -7.59
CA GLY A 153 6.36 12.77 -7.34
C GLY A 153 6.69 12.49 -5.87
N THR A 154 7.97 12.59 -5.54
CA THR A 154 8.46 12.37 -4.17
C THR A 154 7.92 13.42 -3.20
N PRO A 155 7.28 13.02 -2.09
CA PRO A 155 6.91 13.95 -1.03
C PRO A 155 8.13 14.62 -0.38
N GLU A 156 8.20 15.95 -0.47
CA GLU A 156 9.15 16.75 0.28
C GLU A 156 8.56 17.07 1.66
N ARG A 157 9.20 16.56 2.71
CA ARG A 157 8.75 16.76 4.10
C ARG A 157 9.27 18.08 4.66
N SER A 158 8.39 18.84 5.29
CA SER A 158 8.71 19.96 6.17
C SER A 158 8.09 19.72 7.56
N ALA A 159 8.85 20.02 8.61
CA ALA A 159 8.38 19.92 9.98
C ALA A 159 8.76 21.23 10.72
N GLU A 160 7.83 22.16 10.80
CA GLU A 160 8.03 23.46 11.45
C GLU A 160 7.09 23.60 12.65
N ALA A 161 7.63 23.99 13.81
CA ALA A 161 6.85 24.33 15.01
C ALA A 161 5.79 23.29 15.43
N GLY A 162 6.02 21.99 15.16
CA GLY A 162 5.08 20.91 15.48
C GLY A 162 4.03 20.62 14.40
N HIS A 163 4.10 21.30 13.25
CA HIS A 163 3.30 21.04 12.07
C HIS A 163 4.12 20.23 11.06
N LEU A 164 3.66 19.01 10.78
CA LEU A 164 4.23 18.16 9.74
C LEU A 164 3.47 18.41 8.45
N ALA A 165 4.19 18.75 7.39
CA ALA A 165 3.64 18.97 6.07
C ALA A 165 4.45 18.25 5.01
N PHE A 166 3.79 17.83 3.94
CA PHE A 166 4.40 17.22 2.77
C PHE A 166 3.99 17.98 1.53
N ARG A 167 4.97 18.41 0.74
CA ARG A 167 4.75 18.95 -0.59
C ARG A 167 5.01 17.86 -1.61
N VAL A 168 3.98 17.40 -2.29
CA VAL A 168 4.05 16.29 -3.23
C VAL A 168 3.91 16.84 -4.65
N PRO A 169 4.94 16.77 -5.51
CA PRO A 169 4.81 17.18 -6.90
C PRO A 169 3.72 16.39 -7.62
N LEU A 170 2.89 17.06 -8.40
CA LEU A 170 1.90 16.42 -9.27
C LEU A 170 2.53 16.24 -10.64
N LEU A 171 2.73 14.97 -11.07
CA LEU A 171 3.26 14.70 -12.42
C LEU A 171 2.16 14.81 -13.48
N GLU A 172 0.90 14.75 -13.05
CA GLU A 172 -0.28 14.94 -13.88
C GLU A 172 -1.29 15.86 -13.18
N PRO A 173 -2.10 16.64 -13.94
CA PRO A 173 -3.13 17.48 -13.35
C PRO A 173 -4.12 16.67 -12.53
N MET A 174 -4.39 17.11 -11.30
CA MET A 174 -5.36 16.50 -10.41
C MET A 174 -6.57 17.44 -10.24
N ALA A 175 -7.77 16.90 -10.43
CA ALA A 175 -8.98 17.63 -10.06
C ALA A 175 -9.14 17.65 -8.53
N GLY A 176 -9.54 18.79 -7.98
CA GLY A 176 -9.99 18.85 -6.58
C GLY A 176 -11.27 18.01 -6.38
N GLY A 177 -11.48 17.54 -5.16
CA GLY A 177 -12.52 16.58 -4.81
C GLY A 177 -12.12 15.11 -5.00
N THR A 178 -10.89 14.85 -5.44
CA THR A 178 -10.31 13.50 -5.47
C THR A 178 -10.12 12.98 -4.04
N ARG A 179 -10.53 11.73 -3.79
CA ARG A 179 -10.22 11.03 -2.54
C ARG A 179 -8.96 10.19 -2.74
N LEU A 180 -7.95 10.41 -1.91
CA LEU A 180 -6.70 9.68 -1.94
C LEU A 180 -6.59 8.76 -0.74
N ALA A 181 -6.10 7.54 -0.95
CA ALA A 181 -5.67 6.69 0.14
C ALA A 181 -4.27 7.13 0.59
N TYR A 182 -3.99 7.06 1.89
CA TYR A 182 -2.67 7.35 2.41
C TYR A 182 -2.21 6.29 3.40
N THR A 183 -0.89 6.18 3.54
CA THR A 183 -0.21 5.54 4.66
C THR A 183 0.78 6.55 5.23
N LEU A 184 0.69 6.83 6.53
CA LEU A 184 1.63 7.67 7.26
C LEU A 184 2.40 6.78 8.23
N ALA A 185 3.70 6.61 7.99
CA ALA A 185 4.56 5.71 8.74
C ALA A 185 5.57 6.49 9.58
N ALA A 186 5.86 6.05 10.79
CA ALA A 186 6.76 6.67 11.74
C ALA A 186 7.49 5.62 12.58
N GLY A 187 8.65 5.16 12.11
CA GLY A 187 9.35 4.04 12.74
C GLY A 187 8.53 2.76 12.58
N ASP A 188 8.21 2.10 13.70
CA ASP A 188 7.44 0.84 13.72
C ASP A 188 5.91 1.06 13.73
N GLU A 189 5.46 2.31 13.84
CA GLU A 189 4.04 2.65 13.80
C GLU A 189 3.63 3.15 12.41
N ALA A 190 2.44 2.77 11.96
CA ALA A 190 1.85 3.32 10.75
C ALA A 190 0.33 3.39 10.86
N VAL A 191 -0.25 4.39 10.21
CA VAL A 191 -1.70 4.51 10.02
C VAL A 191 -2.04 4.59 8.54
N ALA A 192 -3.20 4.07 8.17
CA ALA A 192 -3.75 4.24 6.83
C ALA A 192 -5.16 4.83 6.89
N GLY A 193 -5.48 5.65 5.90
CA GLY A 193 -6.78 6.28 5.80
C GLY A 193 -7.06 6.82 4.41
N THR A 194 -8.09 7.65 4.31
CA THR A 194 -8.37 8.43 3.11
C THR A 194 -8.43 9.92 3.45
N VAL A 195 -8.06 10.75 2.49
CA VAL A 195 -8.16 12.21 2.58
C VAL A 195 -8.80 12.76 1.32
N ASP A 196 -9.76 13.66 1.49
CA ASP A 196 -10.38 14.38 0.38
C ASP A 196 -9.51 15.60 0.04
N VAL A 197 -9.15 15.74 -1.24
CA VAL A 197 -8.30 16.84 -1.71
C VAL A 197 -9.16 18.08 -1.95
N ALA A 198 -8.90 19.13 -1.16
CA ALA A 198 -9.51 20.45 -1.37
C ALA A 198 -8.92 21.15 -2.60
N GLN A 199 -9.70 22.08 -3.16
CA GLN A 199 -9.22 23.00 -4.19
C GLN A 199 -8.34 24.10 -3.60
#